data_AF-A0A6C0H748-F1
#
_entry.id   AF-A0A6C0H748-F1
#
_cell.length_a   1.000
_cell.length_b   1.000
_cell.length_c   1.000
_cell.angle_alpha   90.00
_cell.angle_beta   90.00
_cell.angle_gamma   90.00
#
_symmetry.space_group_name_H-M   'P 1'
#
loop_
_entity.id
_entity.type
_entity.pdbx_description
1 polymer ?
#
loop_
_entity_poly.entity_id
_entity_poly.type
_entity_poly.pdbx_seq_one_letter_code
_entity_poly.pdbx_strand_id
1 'polypeptide(L)' 'MHNPYMEETYYDDLNKSCYLKPININYYIFHCIMSIIAVFLAVTCNKELNIISLIAALFFPYLYIIYSLIYHKGICCLKP' A
#
# COMPACT_ATOMS: atom_id res chain seq x y z
N MET A 1 -47.49 9.66 23.96
CA MET A 1 -47.44 9.46 22.50
C MET A 1 -46.08 8.88 22.17
N HIS A 2 -46.02 7.57 21.94
CA HIS A 2 -44.82 6.88 21.48
C HIS A 2 -44.73 7.12 19.98
N ASN A 3 -43.64 7.75 19.51
CA ASN A 3 -43.46 8.08 18.11
C ASN A 3 -42.60 6.99 17.44
N PRO A 4 -43.21 6.02 16.74
CA PRO A 4 -42.50 4.86 16.19
C PRO A 4 -41.48 5.24 15.11
N TYR A 5 -41.58 6.44 14.52
CA TYR A 5 -40.70 6.88 13.44
C TYR A 5 -39.29 7.28 13.91
N MET A 6 -39.08 7.53 15.22
CA MET A 6 -37.78 7.94 15.75
C MET A 6 -36.88 6.73 16.07
N GLU A 7 -37.48 5.57 16.36
CA GLU A 7 -36.77 4.31 16.63
C GLU A 7 -36.23 3.69 15.34
N GLU A 8 -37.01 3.71 14.25
CA GLU A 8 -36.59 3.17 12.95
C GLU A 8 -35.33 3.87 12.41
N THR A 9 -35.25 5.20 12.52
CA THR A 9 -34.08 5.97 12.08
C THR A 9 -32.80 5.64 12.85
N TYR A 10 -32.93 5.33 14.15
CA TYR A 10 -31.78 4.98 14.99
C TYR A 10 -31.23 3.58 14.66
N TYR A 11 -32.12 2.62 14.38
CA TYR A 11 -31.72 1.27 13.97
C TYR A 11 -31.07 1.24 12.58
N ASP A 12 -31.54 2.07 11.65
CA ASP A 12 -30.95 2.17 10.30
C ASP A 12 -29.51 2.71 10.33
N ASP A 13 -29.24 3.75 11.14
CA ASP A 13 -27.89 4.31 11.29
C ASP A 13 -26.93 3.31 11.97
N LEU A 14 -27.41 2.55 12.96
CA LEU A 14 -26.65 1.50 13.63
C LEU A 14 -26.28 0.36 12.66
N ASN A 15 -27.22 -0.04 11.80
CA ASN A 15 -26.97 -1.05 10.77
C ASN A 15 -25.95 -0.55 9.74
N LYS A 16 -26.01 0.73 9.37
CA LYS A 16 -25.07 1.37 8.43
C LYS A 16 -23.62 1.37 8.94
N SER A 17 -23.41 1.50 10.24
CA SER A 17 -22.08 1.33 10.86
C SER A 17 -21.58 -0.13 10.86
N CYS A 18 -22.47 -1.12 10.78
CA CYS A 18 -22.13 -2.54 10.67
C CYS A 18 -21.80 -3.00 9.25
N TYR A 19 -22.21 -2.24 8.21
CA TYR A 19 -21.73 -2.44 6.85
C TYR A 19 -20.35 -1.82 6.68
N LEU A 20 -19.36 -2.51 7.28
CA LEU A 20 -17.94 -2.34 6.98
C LEU A 20 -17.79 -2.11 5.48
N LYS A 21 -17.34 -0.91 5.11
CA LYS A 21 -16.91 -0.59 3.74
C LYS A 21 -16.05 -1.76 3.26
N PRO A 22 -16.34 -2.38 2.10
CA PRO A 22 -15.61 -3.56 1.67
C PRO A 22 -14.13 -3.21 1.62
N ILE A 23 -13.37 -3.80 2.53
CA ILE A 23 -11.92 -3.71 2.55
C ILE A 23 -11.50 -4.35 1.23
N ASN A 24 -11.03 -3.55 0.29
CA ASN A 24 -10.51 -4.06 -0.97
C ASN A 24 -9.20 -4.80 -0.66
N ILE A 25 -9.30 -6.07 -0.24
CA ILE A 25 -8.16 -6.90 0.13
C ILE A 25 -7.14 -6.94 -1.01
N ASN A 26 -7.61 -6.94 -2.26
CA ASN A 26 -6.77 -6.84 -3.46
C ASN A 26 -5.90 -5.57 -3.48
N TYR A 27 -6.43 -4.44 -3.01
CA TYR A 27 -5.68 -3.19 -2.90
C TYR A 27 -4.52 -3.36 -1.90
N TYR A 28 -4.80 -3.86 -0.70
CA TYR A 28 -3.77 -4.10 0.32
C TYR A 28 -2.70 -5.08 -0.15
N ILE A 29 -3.09 -6.20 -0.78
CA ILE A 29 -2.16 -7.18 -1.33
C ILE A 29 -1.26 -6.53 -2.39
N PHE A 30 -1.84 -5.74 -3.31
CA PHE A 30 -1.08 -5.04 -4.34
C PHE A 30 -0.05 -4.07 -3.75
N HIS A 31 -0.45 -3.28 -2.75
CA HIS A 31 0.45 -2.36 -2.05
C HIS A 31 1.60 -3.10 -1.35
N CYS A 32 1.31 -4.23 -0.68
CA CYS A 32 2.34 -5.06 -0.05
C CYS A 32 3.33 -5.61 -1.08
N ILE A 33 2.85 -6.12 -2.22
CA ILE A 33 3.72 -6.63 -3.30
C ILE A 33 4.62 -5.51 -3.83
N MET A 34 4.08 -4.31 -4.06
CA MET A 34 4.87 -3.18 -4.54
C MET A 34 5.94 -2.75 -3.53
N SER A 35 5.65 -2.76 -2.23
CA SER A 35 6.65 -2.48 -1.20
C SER A 35 7.77 -3.52 -1.19
N ILE A 36 7.45 -4.81 -1.35
CA ILE A 36 8.47 -5.87 -1.44
C ILE A 36 9.35 -5.66 -2.67
N ILE A 37 8.75 -5.32 -3.81
CA ILE A 37 9.50 -5.03 -5.06
C ILE A 37 10.42 -3.82 -4.87
N ALA A 38 9.94 -2.75 -4.23
CA ALA A 38 10.75 -1.56 -3.98
C ALA A 38 11.97 -1.88 -3.11
N VAL A 39 11.79 -2.66 -2.04
CA VAL A 39 12.89 -3.10 -1.17
C VAL A 39 13.86 -4.02 -1.93
N PHE A 40 13.34 -4.95 -2.73
CA PHE A 40 14.16 -5.83 -3.58
C PHE A 40 15.03 -5.01 -4.55
N LEU A 41 14.45 -4.00 -5.20
CA LEU A 41 15.19 -3.07 -6.06
C LEU A 41 16.22 -2.26 -5.24
N ALA A 42 15.88 -1.83 -4.03
CA ALA A 42 16.82 -1.11 -3.17
C ALA A 42 18.05 -1.95 -2.80
N VAL A 43 17.88 -3.24 -2.59
CA VAL A 43 18.98 -4.15 -2.28
C VAL A 43 19.78 -4.53 -3.53
N THR A 44 19.11 -4.79 -4.66
CA THR A 44 19.77 -5.31 -5.88
C THR A 44 20.39 -4.23 -6.78
N CYS A 45 19.79 -3.04 -6.83
CA CYS A 45 20.25 -1.95 -7.70
C CYS A 45 21.41 -1.15 -7.12
N ASN A 46 21.53 -1.11 -5.79
CA ASN A 46 22.63 -0.44 -5.13
C ASN A 46 23.81 -1.41 -5.01
N LYS A 47 25.00 -0.97 -5.44
CA LYS A 47 26.23 -1.78 -5.37
C LYS A 47 26.63 -2.15 -3.93
N GLU A 48 26.11 -1.41 -2.96
CA GLU A 48 26.28 -1.60 -1.52
C GLU A 48 24.93 -1.43 -0.82
N LEU A 49 24.82 -1.90 0.42
CA LEU A 49 23.64 -1.67 1.25
C LEU A 49 23.49 -0.19 1.60
N ASN A 50 22.87 0.56 0.68
CA ASN A 50 22.57 1.97 0.88
C ASN A 50 21.32 2.09 1.77
N ILE A 51 21.54 2.40 3.05
CA ILE A 51 20.49 2.59 4.05
C ILE A 51 19.49 3.66 3.60
N ILE A 52 19.94 4.72 2.91
CA ILE A 52 19.07 5.80 2.43
C ILE A 52 18.10 5.26 1.37
N SER A 53 18.60 4.45 0.43
CA SER A 53 17.76 3.79 -0.58
C SER A 53 16.76 2.81 0.04
N LEU A 54 17.15 2.11 1.10
CA LEU A 54 16.27 1.19 1.83
C LEU A 54 15.15 1.94 2.56
N ILE A 55 15.48 3.04 3.24
CA ILE A 55 14.50 3.92 3.88
C ILE A 55 13.54 4.50 2.84
N ALA A 56 14.06 5.01 1.72
CA ALA A 56 13.22 5.54 0.64
C ALA A 56 12.26 4.48 0.07
N ALA A 57 12.71 3.24 -0.10
CA ALA A 57 11.88 2.13 -0.57
C ALA A 57 10.77 1.73 0.43
N LEU A 58 11.00 1.86 1.74
CA LEU A 58 10.01 1.54 2.77
C LEU A 58 8.93 2.61 2.92
N PHE A 59 9.32 3.89 2.92
CA PHE A 59 8.37 5.00 3.09
C PHE A 59 7.69 5.42 1.78
N PHE A 60 8.39 5.27 0.64
CA PHE A 60 7.92 5.72 -0.67
C PHE A 60 8.17 4.67 -1.76
N PRO A 61 7.56 3.47 -1.66
CA PRO A 61 7.85 2.34 -2.55
C PRO A 61 7.62 2.66 -4.03
N TYR A 62 6.54 3.37 -4.35
CA TYR A 62 6.20 3.75 -5.73
C TYR A 62 7.20 4.72 -6.35
N LEU A 63 7.57 5.78 -5.61
CA LEU A 63 8.56 6.75 -6.07
C LEU A 63 9.91 6.07 -6.24
N TYR A 64 10.25 5.16 -5.33
CA TYR A 64 11.49 4.40 -5.40
C TYR A 64 11.54 3.47 -6.62
N ILE A 65 10.46 2.75 -6.93
CA ILE A 65 10.38 1.91 -8.14
C ILE A 65 10.58 2.75 -9.40
N ILE A 66 9.89 3.89 -9.53
CA ILE A 66 10.02 4.78 -10.70
C ILE A 66 11.45 5.33 -10.80
N TYR A 67 11.99 5.84 -9.69
CA TYR A 67 13.38 6.29 -9.61
C TYR A 67 14.34 5.20 -10.09
N SER A 68 14.16 3.98 -9.57
CA SER A 68 15.00 2.84 -9.89
C SER A 68 14.95 2.49 -11.38
N LEU A 69 13.76 2.46 -11.98
CA LEU A 69 13.58 2.17 -13.40
C LEU A 69 14.24 3.22 -14.31
N ILE A 70 14.13 4.51 -13.95
CA ILE A 70 14.72 5.61 -14.71
C ILE A 70 16.25 5.63 -14.55
N TYR A 71 16.73 5.60 -13.31
CA TYR A 71 18.14 5.77 -12.99
C TYR A 71 18.98 4.56 -13.39
N HIS A 72 18.48 3.34 -13.16
CA HIS A 72 19.19 2.10 -13.50
C HIS A 72 18.82 1.55 -14.88
N LYS A 73 18.04 2.30 -15.68
CA LYS A 73 17.60 1.93 -17.05
C LYS A 73 16.85 0.58 -17.10
N GLY A 74 16.06 0.27 -16.08
CA GLY A 74 15.25 -0.96 -16.00
C GLY A 74 15.26 -1.61 -14.62
N ILE A 75 14.85 -2.88 -14.58
CA ILE A 75 15.01 -3.73 -13.39
C ILE A 75 16.49 -4.13 -13.37
N CYS A 76 17.21 -3.73 -12.32
CA CYS A 76 18.62 -4.02 -12.20
C CYS A 76 18.84 -5.52 -12.31
N CYS A 77 19.47 -5.96 -13.39
CA CYS A 77 19.71 -7.38 -13.62
C CYS A 77 20.49 -7.95 -12.44
N LEU A 78 20.04 -9.09 -11.93
CA LEU A 78 20.81 -9.97 -11.05
C LEU A 78 22.23 -10.05 -11.62
N LYS A 79 23.17 -9.33 -11.01
CA LYS A 79 24.57 -9.46 -11.40
C LYS A 79 24.98 -10.85 -10.90
N PRO A 80 25.42 -11.76 -11.80
CA PRO A 80 25.84 -13.10 -11.40
C PRO A 80 26.99 -13.05 -10.40
#